data_AF-A0A538CJW2-F1
#
_entry.id   AF-A0A538CJW2-F1
#
_cell.length_a   1.000
_cell.length_b   1.000
_cell.length_c   1.000
_cell.angle_alpha   90.00
_cell.angle_beta   90.00
_cell.angle_gamma   90.00
#
_symmetry.space_group_name_H-M   'P 1'
#
loop_
_entity.id
_entity.type
_entity.pdbx_description
1 polymer ?
#
loop_
_entity_poly.entity_id
_entity_poly.type
_entity_poly.pdbx_seq_one_letter_code
_entity_poly.pdbx_strand_id
1 'polypeptide(L)'
;MKPRFTAAAGLALAIFAMGSLVLVVGGKGRAAVAHTCSATDRQFIGAAQLNMAALGSLSEDYLHGDAKAGDVIEETQTAVAGLGSTSPSDPSLSKTRAILRAMFLEYGRAIRADEHHHNPGKYIYRAYGLANFAHDVLAQAQPALVKRGCDVSPLL
;
A
#
# COMPACT_ATOMS: atom_id res chain seq x y z
N MET A 1 -24.09 -45.09 32.32
CA MET A 1 -22.74 -45.50 32.77
C MET A 1 -21.72 -44.46 32.31
N LYS A 2 -20.85 -44.00 33.20
CA LYS A 2 -19.70 -43.09 32.97
C LYS A 2 -18.52 -43.70 33.75
N PRO A 3 -17.29 -43.59 33.25
CA PRO A 3 -16.34 -42.57 33.75
C PRO A 3 -15.70 -41.82 32.56
N ARG A 4 -15.35 -40.52 32.55
CA ARG A 4 -14.61 -39.62 33.46
C ARG A 4 -13.16 -40.04 33.72
N PHE A 5 -12.26 -39.56 32.86
CA PHE A 5 -10.93 -39.13 33.29
C PHE A 5 -10.88 -37.60 33.24
N THR A 6 -10.79 -37.03 34.43
CA THR A 6 -10.44 -35.65 34.78
C THR A 6 -9.00 -35.66 35.28
N ALA A 7 -8.15 -34.75 34.76
CA ALA A 7 -6.92 -34.19 35.35
C ALA A 7 -6.08 -33.59 34.21
N ALA A 8 -5.46 -32.42 34.28
CA ALA A 8 -5.36 -31.41 35.31
C ALA A 8 -4.97 -30.09 34.62
N ALA A 9 -5.44 -28.98 35.18
CA ALA A 9 -4.87 -27.67 34.95
C ALA A 9 -3.43 -27.60 35.47
N GLY A 10 -2.54 -27.04 34.68
CA GLY A 10 -1.27 -26.42 35.09
C GLY A 10 -0.97 -25.37 34.02
N LEU A 11 -1.14 -24.07 34.20
CA LEU A 11 -0.69 -23.13 35.23
C LEU A 11 0.84 -22.95 35.22
N ALA A 12 1.29 -22.01 34.38
CA ALA A 12 2.48 -21.13 34.47
C ALA A 12 2.63 -20.47 33.08
N LEU A 13 2.33 -19.19 32.79
CA LEU A 13 2.78 -17.93 33.39
C LEU A 13 4.29 -17.89 33.68
N ALA A 14 5.07 -17.67 32.63
CA ALA A 14 6.36 -16.95 32.58
C ALA A 14 6.73 -16.92 31.09
N ILE A 15 6.99 -15.79 30.42
CA ILE A 15 8.13 -14.91 30.66
C ILE A 15 7.72 -13.48 30.31
N PHE A 16 7.48 -12.68 31.35
CA PHE A 16 7.72 -11.24 31.33
C PHE A 16 9.08 -11.05 32.04
N ALA A 17 10.15 -10.79 31.29
CA ALA A 17 11.37 -10.14 31.78
C ALA A 17 12.40 -10.01 30.64
N MET A 18 12.32 -8.91 29.90
CA MET A 18 13.53 -8.19 29.51
C MET A 18 13.14 -6.73 29.30
N GLY A 19 12.88 -6.08 30.43
CA GLY A 19 13.00 -4.64 30.51
C GLY A 19 14.48 -4.29 30.60
N SER A 20 14.97 -3.58 29.59
CA SER A 20 16.13 -2.73 29.73
C SER A 20 15.78 -1.37 29.15
N LEU A 21 15.20 -0.55 30.02
CA LEU A 21 15.19 0.90 29.92
C LEU A 21 16.64 1.37 29.81
N VAL A 22 17.02 1.98 28.69
CA VAL A 22 18.18 2.90 28.65
C VAL A 22 17.70 4.19 27.99
N LEU A 23 17.24 5.11 28.84
CA LEU A 23 17.24 6.53 28.53
C LEU A 23 18.50 7.14 29.15
N VAL A 24 19.05 8.11 28.43
CA VAL A 24 20.12 9.06 28.79
C VAL A 24 21.52 8.68 28.29
N VAL A 25 21.79 9.06 27.04
CA VAL A 25 22.96 9.90 26.73
C VAL A 25 22.42 11.16 26.06
N GLY A 26 22.43 12.26 26.82
CA GLY A 26 22.29 13.60 26.28
C GLY A 26 23.54 13.95 25.47
N GLY A 27 23.42 13.87 24.15
CA GLY A 27 24.35 14.50 23.23
C GLY A 27 23.57 15.43 22.33
N LYS A 28 23.93 16.72 22.29
CA LYS A 28 23.56 17.62 21.19
C LYS A 28 24.32 17.20 19.93
N GLY A 29 24.12 15.95 19.50
CA GLY A 29 24.45 15.49 18.17
C GLY A 29 23.17 15.57 17.38
N ARG A 30 23.09 16.51 16.43
CA ARG A 30 22.25 16.26 15.26
C ARG A 30 22.87 15.05 14.58
N ALA A 31 22.51 13.85 15.04
CA ALA A 31 22.75 12.64 14.27
C ALA A 31 22.18 12.97 12.91
N ALA A 32 23.04 13.02 11.89
CA ALA A 32 22.57 13.05 10.53
C ALA A 32 21.67 11.83 10.44
N VAL A 33 20.36 12.04 10.44
CA VAL A 33 19.39 10.98 10.22
C VAL A 33 19.71 10.54 8.81
N ALA A 34 20.53 9.50 8.69
CA ALA A 34 20.66 8.78 7.44
C ALA A 34 19.24 8.30 7.20
N HIS A 35 18.54 8.97 6.28
CA HIS A 35 17.21 8.58 5.85
C HIS A 35 17.39 7.23 5.15
N THR A 36 17.45 6.15 5.91
CA THR A 36 17.33 4.80 5.37
C THR A 36 15.86 4.59 5.03
N CYS A 37 15.58 3.66 4.12
CA CYS A 37 14.22 3.34 3.73
C CYS A 37 13.45 2.87 4.97
N SER A 38 12.53 3.70 5.44
CA SER A 38 11.81 3.45 6.69
C SER A 38 10.88 2.25 6.52
N ALA A 39 10.45 1.65 7.63
CA ALA A 39 9.45 0.58 7.60
C ALA A 39 8.15 1.03 6.92
N THR A 40 7.73 2.29 7.16
CA THR A 40 6.54 2.88 6.56
C THR A 40 6.69 3.16 5.06
N ASP A 41 7.90 3.50 4.59
CA ASP A 41 8.18 3.67 3.16
C ASP A 41 8.09 2.32 2.44
N ARG A 42 8.68 1.27 3.01
CA ARG A 42 8.62 -0.10 2.45
C ARG A 42 7.20 -0.65 2.45
N GLN A 43 6.45 -0.41 3.53
CA GLN A 43 5.04 -0.79 3.61
C GLN A 43 4.23 -0.13 2.49
N PHE A 44 4.43 1.17 2.24
CA PHE A 44 3.78 1.86 1.13
C PHE A 44 4.17 1.27 -0.23
N ILE A 45 5.46 1.06 -0.49
CA ILE A 45 5.94 0.51 -1.77
C ILE A 45 5.32 -0.87 -2.04
N GLY A 46 5.35 -1.76 -1.05
CA GLY A 46 4.75 -3.10 -1.17
C GLY A 46 3.24 -3.04 -1.38
N ALA A 47 2.53 -2.18 -0.65
CA ALA A 47 1.09 -1.98 -0.85
C ALA A 47 0.80 -1.43 -2.26
N ALA A 48 1.55 -0.44 -2.73
CA ALA A 48 1.36 0.11 -4.06
C ALA A 48 1.57 -0.95 -5.16
N GLN A 49 2.63 -1.76 -5.06
CA GLN A 49 2.92 -2.82 -6.02
C GLN A 49 1.79 -3.84 -6.08
N LEU A 50 1.35 -4.33 -4.92
CA LEU A 50 0.27 -5.31 -4.84
C LEU A 50 -1.03 -4.78 -5.46
N ASN A 51 -1.44 -3.56 -5.08
CA ASN A 51 -2.69 -2.98 -5.57
C ASN A 51 -2.63 -2.65 -7.08
N MET A 52 -1.49 -2.22 -7.61
CA MET A 52 -1.34 -1.97 -9.05
C MET A 52 -1.40 -3.28 -9.84
N ALA A 53 -0.77 -4.34 -9.35
CA ALA A 53 -0.82 -5.66 -9.99
C ALA A 53 -2.23 -6.26 -9.93
N ALA A 54 -2.91 -6.17 -8.77
CA ALA A 54 -4.27 -6.65 -8.59
C ALA A 54 -5.26 -5.93 -9.52
N LEU A 55 -5.19 -4.59 -9.58
CA LEU A 55 -6.02 -3.84 -10.52
C LEU A 55 -5.71 -4.21 -11.97
N GLY A 56 -4.43 -4.34 -12.34
CA GLY A 56 -4.02 -4.68 -13.71
C GLY A 56 -4.62 -6.01 -14.17
N SER A 57 -4.43 -7.07 -13.38
CA SER A 57 -4.99 -8.40 -13.66
C SER A 57 -6.51 -8.36 -13.76
N LEU A 58 -7.18 -7.78 -12.76
CA LEU A 58 -8.64 -7.80 -12.70
C LEU A 58 -9.28 -6.94 -13.80
N SER A 59 -8.60 -5.87 -14.23
CA SER A 59 -9.01 -5.05 -15.36
C SER A 59 -8.88 -5.80 -16.68
N GLU A 60 -7.84 -6.61 -16.84
CA GLU A 60 -7.67 -7.47 -18.02
C GLU A 60 -8.77 -8.53 -18.07
N ASP A 61 -9.07 -9.19 -16.95
CA ASP A 61 -10.17 -10.15 -16.85
C ASP A 61 -11.51 -9.49 -17.16
N TYR A 62 -11.75 -8.27 -16.68
CA TYR A 62 -12.97 -7.52 -16.98
C TYR A 62 -13.12 -7.23 -18.48
N LEU A 63 -12.03 -6.80 -19.15
CA LEU A 63 -12.05 -6.52 -20.59
C LEU A 63 -12.28 -7.77 -21.45
N HIS A 64 -11.87 -8.94 -20.98
CA HIS A 64 -12.13 -10.22 -21.63
C HIS A 64 -13.50 -10.82 -21.27
N GLY A 65 -14.20 -10.26 -20.28
CA GLY A 65 -15.49 -10.75 -19.79
C GLY A 65 -15.39 -11.85 -18.73
N ASP A 66 -14.20 -12.09 -18.20
CA ASP A 66 -13.91 -13.10 -17.17
C ASP A 66 -14.11 -12.58 -15.73
N ALA A 67 -14.19 -11.25 -15.54
CA ALA A 67 -14.52 -10.59 -14.27
C ALA A 67 -15.71 -9.63 -14.40
N LYS A 68 -16.39 -9.34 -13.28
CA LYS A 68 -17.52 -8.40 -13.26
C LYS A 68 -17.06 -6.99 -12.91
N ALA A 69 -17.82 -5.99 -13.37
CA ALA A 69 -17.61 -4.58 -13.01
C ALA A 69 -17.52 -4.37 -11.49
N GLY A 70 -18.40 -5.04 -10.73
CA GLY A 70 -18.41 -5.00 -9.26
C GLY A 70 -17.09 -5.43 -8.63
N ASP A 71 -16.44 -6.46 -9.16
CA ASP A 71 -15.17 -6.99 -8.64
C ASP A 71 -14.07 -5.94 -8.81
N VAL A 72 -13.99 -5.31 -10.00
CA VAL A 72 -13.02 -4.23 -10.27
C VAL A 72 -13.28 -3.00 -9.39
N ILE A 73 -14.55 -2.65 -9.18
CA ILE A 73 -14.92 -1.52 -8.32
C ILE A 73 -14.52 -1.80 -6.87
N GLU A 74 -14.76 -3.00 -6.36
CA GLU A 74 -14.35 -3.41 -5.02
C GLU A 74 -12.81 -3.34 -4.88
N GLU A 75 -12.07 -3.85 -5.85
CA GLU A 75 -10.60 -3.79 -5.84
C GLU A 75 -10.10 -2.34 -5.79
N THR A 76 -10.69 -1.42 -6.57
CA THR A 76 -10.30 0.00 -6.49
C THR A 76 -10.55 0.61 -5.11
N GLN A 77 -11.60 0.18 -4.40
CA GLN A 77 -11.89 0.65 -3.05
C GLN A 77 -10.92 0.06 -2.03
N THR A 78 -10.64 -1.25 -2.14
CA THR A 78 -9.64 -1.96 -1.34
C THR A 78 -8.27 -1.32 -1.49
N ALA A 79 -7.85 -1.00 -2.72
CA ALA A 79 -6.60 -0.30 -2.99
C ALA A 79 -6.55 1.10 -2.36
N VAL A 80 -7.64 1.88 -2.43
CA VAL A 80 -7.72 3.20 -1.78
C VAL A 80 -7.59 3.09 -0.27
N ALA A 81 -8.24 2.10 0.35
CA ALA A 81 -8.17 1.85 1.78
C ALA A 81 -6.78 1.35 2.20
N GLY A 82 -6.22 0.39 1.46
CA GLY A 82 -4.89 -0.17 1.65
C GLY A 82 -3.82 0.91 1.62
N LEU A 83 -3.79 1.73 0.56
CA LEU A 83 -2.89 2.88 0.49
C LEU A 83 -3.17 3.92 1.57
N GLY A 84 -4.44 4.14 1.93
CA GLY A 84 -4.82 5.06 2.99
C GLY A 84 -4.31 4.68 4.38
N SER A 85 -4.12 3.39 4.63
CA SER A 85 -3.57 2.86 5.88
C SER A 85 -2.05 2.98 5.99
N THR A 86 -1.37 3.40 4.91
CA THR A 86 0.08 3.66 4.90
C THR A 86 0.39 5.12 5.14
N SER A 87 1.55 5.38 5.75
CA SER A 87 2.05 6.72 6.05
C SER A 87 3.56 6.82 5.76
N PRO A 88 3.98 6.79 4.48
CA PRO A 88 5.39 6.90 4.12
C PRO A 88 5.97 8.23 4.63
N SER A 89 7.22 8.18 5.08
CA SER A 89 7.94 9.32 5.63
C SER A 89 8.62 10.14 4.54
N ASP A 90 8.96 9.50 3.41
CA ASP A 90 9.54 10.18 2.27
C ASP A 90 8.50 11.07 1.57
N PRO A 91 8.79 12.36 1.32
CA PRO A 91 7.84 13.27 0.69
C PRO A 91 7.38 12.84 -0.70
N SER A 92 8.27 12.22 -1.49
CA SER A 92 7.92 11.74 -2.84
C SER A 92 6.96 10.57 -2.76
N LEU A 93 7.19 9.61 -1.86
CA LEU A 93 6.30 8.48 -1.62
C LEU A 93 4.94 8.92 -1.06
N SER A 94 4.92 9.90 -0.16
CA SER A 94 3.68 10.48 0.37
C SER A 94 2.84 11.16 -0.72
N LYS A 95 3.50 11.88 -1.64
CA LYS A 95 2.87 12.47 -2.82
C LYS A 95 2.33 11.38 -3.76
N THR A 96 3.13 10.37 -4.09
CA THR A 96 2.73 9.23 -4.92
C THR A 96 1.51 8.52 -4.33
N ARG A 97 1.48 8.29 -3.02
CA ARG A 97 0.33 7.70 -2.32
C ARG A 97 -0.97 8.46 -2.56
N ALA A 98 -0.93 9.79 -2.48
CA ALA A 98 -2.10 10.63 -2.75
C ALA A 98 -2.56 10.52 -4.21
N ILE A 99 -1.61 10.51 -5.15
CA ILE A 99 -1.90 10.40 -6.59
C ILE A 99 -2.50 9.04 -6.93
N LEU A 100 -1.91 7.94 -6.45
CA LEU A 100 -2.41 6.59 -6.70
C LEU A 100 -3.83 6.40 -6.13
N ARG A 101 -4.12 6.92 -4.93
CA ARG A 101 -5.49 6.89 -4.39
C ARG A 101 -6.48 7.62 -5.30
N ALA A 102 -6.10 8.77 -5.84
CA ALA A 102 -6.94 9.47 -6.81
C ALA A 102 -7.10 8.67 -8.12
N MET A 103 -6.03 8.00 -8.58
CA MET A 103 -6.04 7.13 -9.76
C MET A 103 -7.05 6.00 -9.62
N PHE A 104 -7.01 5.24 -8.51
CA PHE A 104 -7.97 4.17 -8.23
C PHE A 104 -9.42 4.68 -8.18
N LEU A 105 -9.65 5.85 -7.59
CA LEU A 105 -10.98 6.46 -7.55
C LEU A 105 -11.51 6.86 -8.94
N GLU A 106 -10.65 7.39 -9.82
CA GLU A 106 -11.01 7.67 -11.21
C GLU A 106 -11.25 6.38 -11.99
N TYR A 107 -10.43 5.35 -11.78
CA TYR A 107 -10.61 4.05 -12.45
C TYR A 107 -11.95 3.39 -12.05
N GLY A 108 -12.28 3.37 -10.75
CA GLY A 108 -13.57 2.87 -10.30
C GLY A 108 -14.77 3.68 -10.81
N ARG A 109 -14.58 4.98 -11.12
CA ARG A 109 -15.62 5.78 -11.82
C ARG A 109 -15.77 5.37 -13.28
N ALA A 110 -14.67 5.01 -13.94
CA ALA A 110 -14.71 4.52 -15.31
C ALA A 110 -15.51 3.22 -15.40
N ILE A 111 -15.21 2.24 -14.55
CA ILE A 111 -15.90 0.95 -14.55
C ILE A 111 -17.40 1.12 -14.27
N ARG A 112 -17.79 1.95 -13.30
CA ARG A 112 -19.22 2.26 -13.06
C ARG A 112 -19.90 2.93 -14.26
N ALA A 113 -19.18 3.80 -14.98
CA ALA A 113 -19.76 4.42 -16.16
C ALA A 113 -20.00 3.37 -17.26
N ASP A 114 -19.03 2.49 -17.47
CA ASP A 114 -19.11 1.41 -18.46
C ASP A 114 -20.25 0.41 -18.15
N GLU A 115 -20.36 -0.03 -16.89
CA GLU A 115 -21.43 -0.92 -16.39
C GLU A 115 -22.83 -0.34 -16.63
N HIS A 116 -22.97 0.98 -16.55
CA HIS A 116 -24.23 1.69 -16.79
C HIS A 116 -24.38 2.19 -18.23
N HIS A 117 -23.59 1.66 -19.18
CA HIS A 117 -23.60 2.03 -20.60
C HIS A 117 -23.39 3.54 -20.86
N HIS A 118 -22.69 4.22 -19.96
CA HIS A 118 -22.22 5.58 -20.13
C HIS A 118 -20.77 5.58 -20.63
N ASN A 119 -20.33 6.71 -21.20
CA ASN A 119 -18.95 6.82 -21.70
C ASN A 119 -17.91 6.84 -20.54
N PRO A 120 -17.02 5.84 -20.42
CA PRO A 120 -16.01 5.78 -19.37
C PRO A 120 -14.76 6.63 -19.67
N GLY A 121 -14.59 7.09 -20.91
CA GLY A 121 -13.33 7.61 -21.44
C GLY A 121 -12.75 8.79 -20.66
N LYS A 122 -13.58 9.71 -20.16
CA LYS A 122 -13.09 10.84 -19.36
C LYS A 122 -12.46 10.41 -18.03
N TYR A 123 -12.96 9.32 -17.44
CA TYR A 123 -12.48 8.80 -16.16
C TYR A 123 -11.21 7.96 -16.37
N ILE A 124 -11.18 7.13 -17.43
CA ILE A 124 -9.97 6.41 -17.85
C ILE A 124 -8.83 7.38 -18.16
N TYR A 125 -9.09 8.43 -18.93
CA TYR A 125 -8.06 9.43 -19.26
C TYR A 125 -7.45 10.08 -18.01
N ARG A 126 -8.28 10.39 -17.01
CA ARG A 126 -7.80 10.94 -15.73
C ARG A 126 -7.02 9.91 -14.92
N ALA A 127 -7.51 8.67 -14.83
CA ALA A 127 -6.79 7.60 -14.15
C ALA A 127 -5.40 7.39 -14.77
N TYR A 128 -5.32 7.31 -16.10
CA TYR A 128 -4.06 7.18 -16.82
C TYR A 128 -3.12 8.38 -16.59
N GLY A 129 -3.65 9.61 -16.67
CA GLY A 129 -2.87 10.81 -16.37
C GLY A 129 -2.32 10.84 -14.93
N LEU A 130 -3.11 10.36 -13.96
CA LEU A 130 -2.66 10.24 -12.57
C LEU A 130 -1.61 9.15 -12.40
N ALA A 131 -1.74 8.00 -13.08
CA ALA A 131 -0.74 6.94 -13.07
C ALA A 131 0.60 7.44 -13.61
N ASN A 132 0.59 8.14 -14.74
CA ASN A 132 1.81 8.74 -15.31
C ASN A 132 2.41 9.80 -14.39
N PHE A 133 1.58 10.63 -13.75
CA PHE A 133 2.09 11.61 -12.81
C PHE A 133 2.73 10.97 -11.55
N ALA A 134 2.18 9.85 -11.07
CA ALA A 134 2.80 9.05 -10.02
C ALA A 134 4.14 8.46 -10.47
N HIS A 135 4.19 7.90 -11.69
CA HIS A 135 5.42 7.41 -12.32
C HIS A 135 6.48 8.52 -12.38
N ASP A 136 6.16 9.70 -12.89
CA ASP A 136 7.11 10.81 -13.04
C ASP A 136 7.68 11.27 -11.68
N VAL A 137 6.83 11.35 -10.65
CA VAL A 137 7.26 11.67 -9.28
C VAL A 137 8.25 10.62 -8.77
N LEU A 138 7.97 9.34 -8.98
CA LEU A 138 8.85 8.25 -8.57
C LEU A 138 10.15 8.22 -9.38
N ALA A 139 10.08 8.38 -10.70
CA ALA A 139 11.24 8.37 -11.59
C ALA A 139 12.20 9.51 -11.24
N GLN A 140 11.68 10.71 -10.95
CA GLN A 140 12.49 11.83 -10.50
C GLN A 140 13.14 11.58 -9.13
N ALA A 141 12.45 10.91 -8.21
CA ALA A 141 12.93 10.62 -6.87
C ALA A 141 13.83 9.38 -6.78
N GLN A 142 13.77 8.47 -7.77
CA GLN A 142 14.40 7.15 -7.75
C GLN A 142 15.89 7.20 -7.40
N PRO A 143 16.75 8.07 -7.97
CA PRO A 143 18.18 8.07 -7.63
C PRO A 143 18.44 8.36 -6.15
N ALA A 144 17.60 9.18 -5.53
CA ALA A 144 17.71 9.52 -4.12
C ALA A 144 17.12 8.40 -3.24
N LEU A 145 15.99 7.82 -3.64
CA LEU A 145 15.34 6.70 -2.94
C LEU A 145 16.23 5.46 -2.90
N VAL A 146 16.87 5.10 -4.02
CA VAL A 146 17.78 3.95 -4.11
C VAL A 146 19.00 4.12 -3.20
N LYS A 147 19.60 5.32 -3.14
CA LYS A 147 20.69 5.62 -2.19
C LYS A 147 20.28 5.43 -0.73
N ARG A 148 18.99 5.57 -0.44
CA ARG A 148 18.38 5.33 0.88
C ARG A 148 17.96 3.88 1.09
N GLY A 149 18.07 3.02 0.08
CA GLY A 149 17.64 1.62 0.12
C GLY A 149 16.15 1.42 -0.13
N CYS A 150 15.44 2.43 -0.67
CA CYS A 150 14.07 2.26 -1.19
C CYS A 150 14.16 1.97 -2.69
N ASP A 151 13.91 0.72 -3.07
CA ASP A 151 13.74 0.37 -4.49
C ASP A 151 12.29 0.57 -4.91
N VAL A 152 12.08 1.51 -5.84
CA VAL A 152 10.77 1.80 -6.44
C VAL A 152 10.69 1.34 -7.89
N SER A 153 11.71 0.66 -8.40
CA SER A 153 11.76 0.21 -9.79
C SER A 153 10.55 -0.64 -10.22
N PRO A 154 9.95 -1.48 -9.36
CA PRO A 154 8.74 -2.23 -9.76
C PRO A 154 7.46 -1.37 -9.85
N LEU A 155 7.53 -0.07 -9.54
CA LEU A 155 6.44 0.90 -9.69
C LEU A 155 6.66 1.85 -10.87
N LEU A 156 7.71 1.61 -11.67
CA LEU A 156 8.04 2.35 -12.88
C LEU A 156 7.81 1.45 -14.10
#